data_AF-A0A965MMD0-F1
#
_entry.id   AF-A0A965MMD0-F1
#
_cell.length_a   1.000
_cell.length_b   1.000
_cell.length_c   1.000
_cell.angle_alpha   90.00
_cell.angle_beta   90.00
_cell.angle_gamma   90.00
#
_symmetry.space_group_name_H-M   'P 1'
#
loop_
_entity.id
_entity.type
_entity.pdbx_description
1 polymer ?
#
loop_
_entity_poly.entity_id
_entity_poly.type
_entity_poly.pdbx_seq_one_letter_code
_entity_poly.pdbx_strand_id
1 'polypeptide(L)'
;MSDLIGIASNAISAYQRALSTVSNNIANVNTEGYSKQEVLLKEATPTKVASNFMGTGVLLQRIKRQYDDFAESNLRKSTSDLSSQKPMVDYAKRVMDIMADKSAGLSSALDNFFGAAGALSADPASTVLRTSFLRSSEGVASRLAEISGQL
;
A
#
# COMPACT_ATOMS: atom_id res chain seq x y z
N MET A 1 -16.27 47.66 17.90
CA MET A 1 -17.40 48.21 17.13
C MET A 1 -17.20 47.80 15.69
N SER A 2 -18.16 47.12 15.08
CA SER A 2 -18.10 46.78 13.65
C SER A 2 -18.42 48.02 12.84
N ASP A 3 -17.39 48.81 12.52
CA ASP A 3 -17.49 49.93 11.60
C ASP A 3 -17.43 49.41 10.15
N LEU A 4 -18.03 50.14 9.21
CA LEU A 4 -18.04 49.82 7.78
C LEU A 4 -16.62 49.49 7.27
N ILE A 5 -15.62 50.21 7.78
CA ILE A 5 -14.20 50.03 7.47
C ILE A 5 -13.69 48.65 7.94
N GLY A 6 -14.13 48.17 9.11
CA GLY A 6 -13.77 46.86 9.61
C GLY A 6 -14.37 45.73 8.77
N ILE A 7 -15.63 45.89 8.32
CA ILE A 7 -16.30 44.96 7.42
C ILE A 7 -15.58 44.92 6.06
N ALA A 8 -15.25 46.08 5.50
CA ALA A 8 -14.53 46.20 4.24
C ALA A 8 -13.11 45.58 4.32
N SER A 9 -12.37 45.86 5.39
CA SER A 9 -11.03 45.30 5.61
C SER A 9 -11.05 43.77 5.73
N ASN A 10 -12.02 43.22 6.46
CA ASN A 10 -12.21 41.77 6.60
C ASN A 10 -12.57 41.13 5.25
N ALA A 11 -13.48 41.73 4.49
CA ALA A 11 -13.87 41.25 3.17
C ALA A 11 -12.68 41.25 2.20
N ILE A 12 -11.93 42.35 2.12
CA ILE A 12 -10.73 42.45 1.27
C ILE A 12 -9.72 41.37 1.63
N SER A 13 -9.46 41.18 2.92
CA SER A 13 -8.52 40.15 3.41
C SER A 13 -8.99 38.73 3.05
N ALA A 14 -10.29 38.45 3.18
CA ALA A 14 -10.86 37.14 2.82
C ALA A 14 -10.77 36.87 1.32
N TYR A 15 -11.10 37.86 0.48
CA TYR A 15 -11.02 37.73 -0.97
C TYR A 15 -9.58 37.71 -1.50
N GLN A 16 -8.65 38.42 -0.87
CA GLN A 16 -7.22 38.32 -1.21
C GLN A 16 -6.71 36.89 -1.03
N ARG A 17 -7.09 36.23 0.07
CA ARG A 17 -6.76 34.80 0.29
C ARG A 17 -7.45 33.91 -0.73
N ALA A 18 -8.72 34.18 -1.06
CA ALA A 18 -9.43 33.42 -2.07
C ALA A 18 -8.75 33.50 -3.45
N LEU A 19 -8.34 34.70 -3.86
CA LEU A 19 -7.57 34.94 -5.08
C LEU A 19 -6.20 34.28 -5.04
N SER A 20 -5.53 34.25 -3.88
CA SER A 20 -4.29 33.49 -3.71
C SER A 20 -4.50 32.00 -3.96
N THR A 21 -5.61 31.41 -3.52
CA THR A 21 -5.95 30.01 -3.82
C THR A 21 -6.23 29.80 -5.30
N VAL A 22 -6.94 30.74 -5.95
CA VAL A 22 -7.15 30.71 -7.41
C VAL A 22 -5.81 30.76 -8.15
N SER A 23 -4.90 31.65 -7.74
CA SER A 23 -3.56 31.75 -8.31
C SER A 23 -2.78 30.44 -8.13
N ASN A 24 -2.84 29.82 -6.95
CA ASN A 24 -2.22 28.52 -6.70
C ASN A 24 -2.80 27.41 -7.59
N ASN A 25 -4.13 27.38 -7.77
CA ASN A 25 -4.79 26.44 -8.67
C ASN A 25 -4.33 26.61 -10.11
N ILE A 26 -4.24 27.86 -10.60
CA ILE A 26 -3.78 28.15 -11.96
C ILE A 26 -2.32 27.73 -12.14
N ALA A 27 -1.45 28.06 -11.17
CA ALA A 27 -0.03 27.72 -11.23
C ALA A 27 0.22 26.20 -11.26
N ASN A 28 -0.65 25.41 -10.62
CA ASN A 28 -0.49 23.97 -10.49
C ASN A 28 -1.49 23.15 -11.31
N VAL A 29 -2.26 23.78 -12.21
CA VAL A 29 -3.32 23.08 -12.98
C VAL A 29 -2.77 21.94 -13.84
N ASN A 30 -1.51 22.08 -14.30
CA ASN A 30 -0.83 21.08 -15.12
C ASN A 30 0.16 20.22 -14.32
N THR A 31 0.15 20.33 -12.99
CA THR A 31 1.01 19.51 -12.12
C THR A 31 0.31 18.19 -11.83
N GLU A 32 0.94 17.07 -12.16
CA GLU A 32 0.42 15.74 -11.89
C GLU A 32 0.12 15.54 -10.39
N GLY A 33 -1.03 14.94 -10.07
CA GLY A 33 -1.49 14.72 -8.70
C GLY A 33 -2.05 15.97 -7.99
N TYR A 34 -2.03 17.15 -8.62
CA TYR A 34 -2.65 18.34 -8.05
C TYR A 34 -4.18 18.23 -8.05
N SER A 35 -4.80 18.56 -6.93
CA SER A 35 -6.25 18.63 -6.79
C SER A 35 -6.64 20.07 -6.51
N LYS A 36 -7.57 20.59 -7.33
CA LYS A 36 -8.09 21.94 -7.23
C LYS A 36 -8.59 22.22 -5.82
N GLN A 37 -8.25 23.39 -5.31
CA GLN A 37 -8.68 23.87 -4.01
C GLN A 37 -9.88 24.81 -4.15
N GLU A 38 -10.93 24.57 -3.37
CA GLU A 38 -12.14 25.38 -3.28
C GLU A 38 -12.15 26.14 -1.95
N VAL A 39 -12.38 27.45 -2.01
CA VAL A 39 -12.40 28.34 -0.85
C VAL A 39 -13.85 28.48 -0.39
N LEU A 40 -14.12 28.09 0.86
CA LEU A 40 -15.41 28.30 1.51
C LEU A 40 -15.36 29.58 2.33
N LEU A 41 -16.16 30.55 1.89
CA LEU A 41 -16.43 31.78 2.62
C LEU A 41 -17.69 31.60 3.46
N LYS A 42 -17.69 32.14 4.69
CA LYS A 42 -18.84 32.09 5.60
C LYS A 42 -19.11 33.48 6.18
N GLU A 43 -20.37 33.79 6.41
CA GLU A 43 -20.76 35.00 7.14
C GLU A 43 -20.14 35.01 8.55
N ALA A 44 -19.60 36.17 8.93
CA ALA A 44 -19.08 36.41 10.26
C ALA A 44 -20.20 36.59 11.27
N THR A 45 -19.97 36.12 12.50
CA THR A 45 -20.99 36.16 13.56
C THR A 45 -21.50 37.59 13.76
N PRO A 46 -22.82 37.84 13.60
CA PRO A 46 -23.39 39.17 13.77
C PRO A 46 -23.14 39.71 15.19
N THR A 47 -22.86 41.00 15.30
CA THR A 47 -22.73 41.68 16.60
C THR A 47 -24.07 42.30 16.99
N LYS A 48 -24.47 42.14 18.25
CA LYS A 48 -25.68 42.77 18.77
C LYS A 48 -25.41 44.24 19.08
N VAL A 49 -26.20 45.13 18.49
CA VAL A 49 -26.17 46.57 18.72
C VAL A 49 -27.58 47.00 19.15
N ALA A 50 -27.72 47.40 20.41
CA ALA A 50 -29.02 47.66 21.06
C ALA A 50 -29.97 46.44 20.93
N SER A 51 -31.11 46.61 20.26
CA SER A 51 -32.11 45.55 20.03
C SER A 51 -31.96 44.83 18.69
N ASN A 52 -30.95 45.18 17.87
CA ASN A 52 -30.77 44.65 16.52
C ASN A 52 -29.46 43.85 16.39
N PHE A 53 -29.41 42.91 15.44
CA PHE A 53 -28.19 42.22 15.05
C PHE A 53 -27.65 42.84 13.77
N MET A 54 -26.37 43.22 13.78
CA MET A 54 -25.67 43.72 12.59
C MET A 54 -24.65 42.68 12.11
N GLY A 55 -24.71 42.34 10.82
CA GLY A 55 -23.73 41.45 10.19
C GLY A 55 -22.33 42.06 10.23
N THR A 56 -21.32 41.22 10.45
CA THR A 56 -19.92 41.64 10.63
C THR A 56 -19.04 41.33 9.41
N GLY A 57 -19.65 41.00 8.28
CA GLY A 57 -18.98 40.71 7.00
C GLY A 57 -18.77 39.21 6.77
N VAL A 58 -17.70 38.87 6.06
CA VAL A 58 -17.37 37.51 5.64
C VAL A 58 -16.00 37.09 6.15
N LEU A 59 -15.83 35.82 6.48
CA LEU A 59 -14.56 35.19 6.81
C LEU A 59 -14.27 34.01 5.89
N LEU A 60 -12.98 33.73 5.70
CA LEU A 60 -12.54 32.48 5.09
C LEU A 60 -12.69 31.38 6.14
N GLN A 61 -13.59 30.42 5.88
CA GLN A 61 -13.85 29.31 6.79
C GLN A 61 -12.85 28.18 6.59
N ARG A 62 -12.67 27.73 5.34
CA ARG A 62 -11.77 26.62 5.01
C ARG A 62 -11.42 26.62 3.53
N ILE A 63 -10.25 26.10 3.20
CA ILE A 63 -9.89 25.68 1.84
C ILE A 63 -10.00 24.17 1.81
N LYS A 64 -10.87 23.62 0.97
CA LYS A 64 -11.03 22.16 0.79
C LYS A 64 -10.52 21.76 -0.59
N ARG A 65 -10.04 20.54 -0.73
CA ARG A 65 -9.72 19.97 -2.03
C ARG A 65 -11.01 19.54 -2.73
N GLN A 66 -11.10 19.78 -4.01
CA GLN A 66 -12.16 19.31 -4.89
C GLN A 66 -11.69 17.97 -5.47
N TYR A 67 -12.11 16.88 -4.85
CA TYR A 67 -11.88 15.51 -5.31
C TYR A 67 -13.06 14.62 -4.89
N ASP A 68 -13.16 13.45 -5.51
CA ASP A 68 -14.15 12.44 -5.15
C ASP A 68 -13.62 11.61 -3.97
N ASP A 69 -14.12 11.92 -2.77
CA ASP A 69 -13.80 11.22 -1.53
C ASP A 69 -14.07 9.71 -1.59
N PHE A 70 -15.14 9.31 -2.30
CA PHE A 70 -15.54 7.92 -2.41
C PHE A 70 -14.60 7.16 -3.35
N ALA A 71 -14.30 7.72 -4.52
CA ALA A 71 -13.36 7.14 -5.46
C ALA A 71 -11.95 7.00 -4.84
N GLU A 72 -11.46 8.04 -4.15
CA GLU A 72 -10.15 8.03 -3.49
C GLU A 72 -10.10 7.03 -2.32
N SER A 73 -11.19 6.89 -1.56
CA SER A 73 -11.32 5.87 -0.52
C SER A 73 -11.28 4.46 -1.11
N ASN A 74 -12.01 4.22 -2.20
CA ASN A 74 -12.02 2.93 -2.88
C ASN A 74 -10.65 2.59 -3.46
N LEU A 75 -9.99 3.53 -4.14
CA LEU A 75 -8.64 3.33 -4.68
C LEU A 75 -7.64 2.94 -3.59
N ARG A 76 -7.65 3.67 -2.46
CA ARG A 76 -6.77 3.36 -1.32
C ARG A 76 -7.06 1.98 -0.73
N LYS A 77 -8.33 1.61 -0.56
CA LYS A 77 -8.72 0.29 -0.06
C LYS A 77 -8.29 -0.82 -1.00
N SER A 78 -8.64 -0.74 -2.28
CA SER A 78 -8.26 -1.75 -3.27
C SER A 78 -6.74 -1.88 -3.42
N THR A 79 -6.00 -0.78 -3.33
CA THR A 79 -4.53 -0.81 -3.36
C THR A 79 -3.95 -1.48 -2.11
N SER A 80 -4.52 -1.18 -0.94
CA SER A 80 -4.15 -1.83 0.32
C SER A 80 -4.44 -3.33 0.28
N ASP A 81 -5.62 -3.72 -0.20
CA ASP A 81 -6.03 -5.12 -0.30
C ASP A 81 -5.12 -5.88 -1.26
N LEU A 82 -4.84 -5.33 -2.44
CA LEU A 82 -3.90 -5.90 -3.40
C LEU A 82 -2.49 -6.07 -2.81
N SER A 83 -1.99 -5.03 -2.13
CA SER A 83 -0.67 -5.06 -1.50
C SER A 83 -0.60 -6.09 -0.36
N SER A 84 -1.71 -6.31 0.36
CA SER A 84 -1.80 -7.30 1.43
C SER A 84 -1.81 -8.74 0.92
N GLN A 85 -2.38 -8.98 -0.28
CA GLN A 85 -2.45 -10.30 -0.90
C GLN A 85 -1.18 -10.68 -1.66
N LYS A 86 -0.40 -9.70 -2.13
CA LYS A 86 0.81 -9.93 -2.90
C LYS A 86 1.83 -10.86 -2.21
N PRO A 87 2.16 -10.70 -0.91
CA PRO A 87 3.05 -11.62 -0.20
C PRO A 87 2.53 -13.05 -0.21
N MET A 88 1.24 -13.26 0.04
CA MET A 88 0.63 -14.61 0.04
C MET A 88 0.82 -15.30 -1.32
N VAL A 89 0.58 -14.57 -2.41
CA VAL A 89 0.78 -15.10 -3.77
C VAL A 89 2.25 -15.41 -4.04
N ASP A 90 3.16 -14.52 -3.62
CA ASP A 90 4.59 -14.68 -3.85
C ASP A 90 5.15 -15.89 -3.06
N TYR A 91 4.73 -16.08 -1.80
CA TYR A 91 5.08 -17.28 -1.01
C TYR A 91 4.47 -18.56 -1.59
N ALA A 92 3.20 -18.54 -1.99
CA ALA A 92 2.56 -19.70 -2.59
C ALA A 92 3.25 -20.13 -3.90
N LYS A 93 3.63 -19.16 -4.74
CA LYS A 93 4.42 -19.43 -5.95
C LYS A 93 5.76 -20.06 -5.62
N ARG A 94 6.47 -19.53 -4.63
CA ARG A 94 7.76 -20.08 -4.21
C ARG A 94 7.66 -21.53 -3.75
N VAL A 95 6.65 -21.86 -2.96
CA VAL A 95 6.37 -23.25 -2.56
C VAL A 95 6.06 -24.13 -3.78
N MET A 96 5.21 -23.65 -4.70
CA MET A 96 4.89 -24.38 -5.93
C MET A 96 6.13 -24.63 -6.79
N ASP A 97 7.00 -23.64 -6.97
CA ASP A 97 8.21 -23.77 -7.77
C ASP A 97 9.15 -24.83 -7.18
N ILE A 98 9.33 -24.85 -5.85
CA ILE A 98 10.16 -25.86 -5.18
C ILE A 98 9.57 -27.26 -5.29
N MET A 99 8.24 -27.39 -5.21
CA MET A 99 7.55 -28.68 -5.30
C MET A 99 7.44 -29.20 -6.74
N ALA A 100 7.27 -28.32 -7.72
CA ALA A 100 7.01 -28.66 -9.12
C ALA A 100 8.28 -28.80 -9.97
N ASP A 101 9.44 -28.36 -9.47
CA ASP A 101 10.71 -28.57 -10.16
C ASP A 101 11.02 -30.08 -10.24
N LYS A 102 10.99 -30.66 -11.45
CA LYS A 102 11.27 -32.09 -11.66
C LYS A 102 12.73 -32.46 -11.44
N SER A 103 13.64 -31.49 -11.56
CA SER A 103 15.09 -31.72 -11.45
C SER A 103 15.61 -31.51 -10.04
N ALA A 104 15.02 -30.58 -9.29
CA ALA A 104 15.43 -30.26 -7.92
C ALA A 104 14.35 -30.58 -6.87
N GLY A 105 13.13 -30.94 -7.25
CA GLY A 105 11.99 -31.09 -6.34
C GLY A 105 12.17 -32.17 -5.27
N LEU A 106 11.45 -32.01 -4.16
CA LEU A 106 11.50 -32.96 -3.05
C LEU A 106 11.06 -34.38 -3.47
N SER A 107 10.13 -34.49 -4.42
CA SER A 107 9.67 -35.79 -4.93
C SER A 107 10.79 -36.60 -5.56
N SER A 108 11.59 -36.00 -6.46
CA SER A 108 12.68 -36.72 -7.13
C SER A 108 13.82 -37.07 -6.16
N ALA A 109 14.08 -36.21 -5.17
CA ALA A 109 15.03 -36.52 -4.10
C ALA A 109 14.57 -37.72 -3.26
N LEU A 110 13.28 -37.81 -2.92
CA LEU A 110 12.70 -38.94 -2.19
C LEU A 110 12.70 -40.22 -3.04
N ASP A 111 12.37 -40.14 -4.33
CA ASP A 111 12.41 -41.28 -5.25
C ASP A 111 13.81 -41.87 -5.33
N ASN A 112 14.84 -41.02 -5.45
CA ASN A 112 16.24 -41.44 -5.47
C ASN A 112 16.67 -42.06 -4.13
N PHE A 113 16.24 -41.49 -3.00
CA PHE A 113 16.53 -42.03 -1.66
C PHE A 113 15.94 -43.43 -1.48
N PHE A 114 14.66 -43.62 -1.78
CA PHE A 114 14.01 -44.94 -1.67
C PHE A 114 14.55 -45.93 -2.70
N GLY A 115 14.89 -45.48 -3.91
CA GLY A 115 15.57 -46.31 -4.91
C GLY A 115 16.94 -46.80 -4.43
N ALA A 116 17.76 -45.91 -3.85
CA ALA A 116 19.06 -46.27 -3.29
C ALA A 116 18.94 -47.17 -2.05
N ALA A 117 17.95 -46.93 -1.20
CA ALA A 117 17.65 -47.80 -0.06
C ALA A 117 17.25 -49.22 -0.51
N GLY A 118 16.42 -49.32 -1.55
CA GLY A 118 16.03 -50.59 -2.16
C GLY A 118 17.23 -51.33 -2.75
N ALA A 119 18.09 -50.64 -3.50
CA ALA A 119 19.32 -51.23 -4.05
C ALA A 119 20.26 -51.72 -2.95
N LEU A 120 20.47 -50.93 -1.88
CA LEU A 120 21.30 -51.32 -0.74
C LEU A 120 20.70 -52.51 0.03
N SER A 121 19.37 -52.63 0.11
CA SER A 121 18.72 -53.77 0.76
C SER A 121 18.99 -55.09 0.04
N ALA A 122 19.21 -55.05 -1.27
CA ALA A 122 19.54 -56.23 -2.08
C ALA A 122 21.00 -56.69 -1.92
N ASP A 123 21.93 -55.76 -1.67
CA ASP A 123 23.33 -56.06 -1.33
C ASP A 123 23.88 -55.09 -0.26
N PRO A 124 23.66 -55.42 1.04
CA PRO A 124 24.11 -54.57 2.14
C PRO A 124 25.64 -54.52 2.31
N ALA A 125 26.37 -55.51 1.77
CA ALA A 125 27.82 -55.60 1.90
C ALA A 125 28.54 -54.67 0.91
N SER A 126 27.90 -54.32 -0.20
CA SER A 126 28.45 -53.37 -1.18
C SER A 126 28.75 -52.01 -0.56
N THR A 127 30.02 -51.62 -0.60
CA THR A 127 30.47 -50.28 -0.17
C THR A 127 29.97 -49.19 -1.13
N VAL A 128 29.88 -49.50 -2.43
CA VAL A 128 29.38 -48.58 -3.46
C VAL A 128 27.91 -48.22 -3.21
N LEU A 129 27.07 -49.22 -2.93
CA LEU A 129 25.64 -48.99 -2.65
C LEU A 129 25.44 -48.23 -1.33
N ARG A 130 26.27 -48.49 -0.31
CA ARG A 130 26.27 -47.72 0.93
C ARG A 130 26.60 -46.25 0.70
N THR A 131 27.64 -45.96 -0.08
CA THR A 131 28.00 -44.58 -0.45
C THR A 131 26.88 -43.91 -1.27
N SER A 132 26.24 -44.64 -2.18
CA SER A 132 25.11 -44.13 -2.95
C SER A 132 23.92 -43.76 -2.07
N PHE A 133 23.56 -44.61 -1.11
CA PHE A 133 22.49 -44.34 -0.16
C PHE A 133 22.79 -43.12 0.72
N LEU A 134 24.01 -43.01 1.26
CA LEU A 134 24.43 -41.85 2.05
C LEU A 134 24.33 -40.54 1.25
N ARG A 135 24.80 -40.53 0.00
CA ARG A 135 24.66 -39.36 -0.90
C ARG A 135 23.20 -38.99 -1.16
N SER A 136 22.34 -39.98 -1.40
CA SER A 136 20.90 -39.71 -1.58
C SER A 136 20.25 -39.16 -0.31
N SER A 137 20.70 -39.59 0.86
CA SER A 137 20.24 -39.08 2.17
C SER A 137 20.66 -37.64 2.40
N GLU A 138 21.93 -37.30 2.09
CA GLU A 138 22.44 -35.92 2.11
C GLU A 138 21.66 -35.02 1.13
N GLY A 139 21.33 -35.53 -0.06
CA GLY A 139 20.50 -34.82 -1.04
C GLY A 139 19.12 -34.45 -0.50
N VAL A 140 18.42 -35.39 0.15
CA VAL A 140 17.11 -35.11 0.78
C VAL A 140 17.25 -34.09 1.90
N ALA A 141 18.24 -34.24 2.78
CA ALA A 141 18.48 -33.32 3.88
C ALA A 141 18.77 -31.89 3.37
N SER A 142 19.62 -31.75 2.34
CA SER A 142 19.91 -30.45 1.72
C SER A 142 18.65 -29.82 1.12
N ARG A 143 17.76 -30.61 0.51
CA ARG A 143 16.56 -30.07 -0.10
C ARG A 143 15.53 -29.61 0.94
N LEU A 144 15.40 -30.34 2.04
CA LEU A 144 14.57 -29.92 3.18
C LEU A 144 15.11 -28.64 3.85
N ALA A 145 16.44 -28.52 3.98
CA ALA A 145 17.08 -27.31 4.48
C ALA A 145 16.85 -26.11 3.55
N GLU A 146 16.91 -26.31 2.23
CA GLU A 146 16.61 -25.27 1.25
C GLU A 146 15.13 -24.83 1.34
N ILE A 147 14.17 -25.77 1.41
CA ILE A 147 12.75 -25.46 1.62
C ILE A 147 12.56 -24.65 2.91
N SER A 148 13.18 -25.09 4.00
CA SER A 148 13.11 -24.42 5.31
C SER A 148 13.66 -23.00 5.26
N GLY A 149 14.75 -22.75 4.51
CA GLY A 149 15.32 -21.41 4.34
C GLY A 149 14.56 -20.50 3.38
N GLN A 150 13.64 -21.05 2.58
CA GLN A 150 12.82 -20.30 1.62
C GLN A 150 11.43 -19.92 2.15
N LEU A 151 10.98 -20.59 3.22
CA LEU A 151 9.76 -20.29 4.00
C LEU A 151 10.04 -19.22 5.07
#